data_AF-A0A8H4RWX4-F1
#
_entry.id   AF-A0A8H4RWX4-F1
#
_cell.length_a   1.000
_cell.length_b   1.000
_cell.length_c   1.000
_cell.angle_alpha   90.00
_cell.angle_beta   90.00
_cell.angle_gamma   90.00
#
_symmetry.space_group_name_H-M   'P 1'
#
loop_
_entity.id
_entity.type
_entity.pdbx_description
1 polymer ?
#
loop_
_entity_poly.entity_id
_entity_poly.type
_entity_poly.pdbx_seq_one_letter_code
_entity_poly.pdbx_strand_id
1 'polypeptide(L)'
;MQLTSIFVSLLLTTAVVAKGDKKNGTTKAVSEKSQCREITTLTELVNLASNSTKLADRTKNNATKIAEIQAKASEASTKLTTLQSNATLVSECAVIDAAAKTKDQCASVRFLERLVKLAANTTELADKTKNNATKIAEIQAKASDASTKLTTLQSNATLVSECTVINAAAKTEEECSSIKSLEKLIKLAANSTELAKKTKNNATKAAAIQAKAATAQTKLTALQSNSTLVAACASIKASKDGSKASEADSSSSTSTSSAAASTTAKSGASILDAKAGILSTVVIVAVGMMML
;
A
#
# COMPACT_ATOMS: atom_id res chain seq x y z
N MET A 1 29.42 -12.37 -32.12
CA MET A 1 29.96 -12.60 -30.76
C MET A 1 28.86 -13.19 -29.90
N GLN A 2 29.13 -14.35 -29.31
CA GLN A 2 28.24 -15.09 -28.43
C GLN A 2 28.04 -14.30 -27.13
N LEU A 3 26.78 -14.08 -26.73
CA LEU A 3 26.46 -13.80 -25.33
C LEU A 3 25.38 -14.77 -24.87
N THR A 4 25.88 -15.70 -24.09
CA THR A 4 25.28 -16.75 -23.32
C THR A 4 24.36 -16.19 -22.22
N SER A 5 23.18 -16.80 -22.12
CA SER A 5 22.46 -17.13 -20.87
C SER A 5 22.26 -16.07 -19.79
N ILE A 6 21.01 -15.60 -19.64
CA ILE A 6 20.31 -15.71 -18.35
C ILE A 6 18.87 -16.17 -18.65
N PHE A 7 18.67 -17.49 -18.60
CA PHE A 7 17.36 -18.11 -18.50
C PHE A 7 16.75 -17.73 -17.15
N VAL A 8 15.68 -16.93 -17.16
CA VAL A 8 14.76 -16.88 -16.01
C VAL A 8 13.73 -17.98 -16.24
N SER A 9 14.10 -19.19 -15.83
CA SER A 9 13.21 -20.33 -15.71
C SER A 9 12.17 -20.03 -14.63
N LEU A 10 11.06 -19.40 -15.00
CA LEU A 10 9.86 -19.40 -14.17
C LEU A 10 8.98 -20.54 -14.65
N LEU A 11 9.16 -21.70 -13.99
CA LEU A 11 8.27 -22.85 -14.09
C LEU A 11 6.83 -22.39 -13.80
N LEU A 12 6.05 -22.22 -14.86
CA LEU A 12 4.60 -22.14 -14.79
C LEU A 12 4.08 -23.55 -14.57
N THR A 13 3.70 -23.86 -13.33
CA THR A 13 2.91 -25.03 -13.01
C THR A 13 1.54 -24.89 -13.67
N THR A 14 1.30 -25.76 -14.65
CA THR A 14 0.00 -25.99 -15.27
C THR A 14 -0.95 -26.61 -14.23
N ALA A 15 -2.01 -25.89 -13.86
CA ALA A 15 -3.14 -26.48 -13.16
C ALA A 15 -4.28 -26.66 -14.17
N VAL A 16 -4.39 -27.88 -14.69
CA VAL A 16 -5.52 -28.39 -15.48
C VAL A 16 -6.66 -28.78 -14.52
N VAL A 17 -7.89 -28.58 -15.01
CA VAL A 17 -9.17 -28.81 -14.34
C VAL A 17 -9.39 -30.27 -13.86
N ALA A 18 -9.97 -30.35 -12.66
CA ALA A 18 -10.76 -31.43 -12.02
C ALA A 18 -10.81 -32.84 -12.65
N LYS A 19 -10.32 -33.86 -11.90
CA LYS A 19 -11.07 -35.09 -11.54
C LYS A 19 -10.25 -35.97 -10.57
N GLY A 20 -10.89 -36.42 -9.48
CA GLY A 20 -10.57 -37.68 -8.78
C GLY A 20 -9.32 -37.76 -7.89
N ASP A 21 -9.59 -38.08 -6.61
CA ASP A 21 -8.77 -38.86 -5.68
C ASP A 21 -7.43 -38.34 -5.12
N LYS A 22 -7.44 -38.21 -3.78
CA LYS A 22 -6.36 -38.47 -2.81
C LYS A 22 -4.95 -37.96 -3.17
N LYS A 23 -4.58 -36.81 -2.58
CA LYS A 23 -3.54 -36.67 -1.54
C LYS A 23 -3.14 -35.21 -1.34
N ASN A 24 -3.32 -34.76 -0.10
CA ASN A 24 -2.58 -33.75 0.64
C ASN A 24 -1.54 -32.92 -0.16
N GLY A 25 -1.98 -31.79 -0.71
CA GLY A 25 -1.14 -30.79 -1.34
C GLY A 25 -1.72 -29.41 -1.07
N THR A 26 -1.09 -28.67 -0.18
CA THR A 26 -1.43 -27.30 0.22
C THR A 26 -1.29 -26.34 -0.96
N THR A 27 -2.33 -26.21 -1.77
CA THR A 27 -2.53 -25.01 -2.59
C THR A 27 -2.80 -23.85 -1.63
N LYS A 28 -1.85 -22.92 -1.51
CA LYS A 28 -2.07 -21.66 -0.79
C LYS A 28 -3.36 -21.04 -1.31
N ALA A 29 -4.34 -20.82 -0.43
CA ALA A 29 -5.51 -20.05 -0.77
C ALA A 29 -5.05 -18.68 -1.30
N VAL A 30 -5.30 -18.42 -2.58
CA VAL A 30 -5.06 -17.11 -3.18
C VAL A 30 -6.11 -16.19 -2.57
N SER A 31 -5.71 -15.25 -1.72
CA SER A 31 -6.65 -14.28 -1.16
C SER A 31 -7.43 -13.55 -2.27
N GLU A 32 -8.68 -13.18 -2.04
CA GLU A 32 -9.51 -12.40 -2.98
C GLU A 32 -8.75 -11.18 -3.51
N LYS A 33 -7.98 -10.50 -2.65
CA LYS A 33 -7.11 -9.37 -3.00
C LYS A 33 -6.03 -9.72 -4.04
N SER A 34 -5.44 -10.91 -3.97
CA SER A 34 -4.47 -11.37 -4.98
C SER A 34 -5.13 -11.70 -6.30
N GLN A 35 -6.35 -12.23 -6.30
CA GLN A 35 -7.12 -12.47 -7.52
C GLN A 35 -7.53 -11.14 -8.17
N CYS A 36 -7.95 -10.14 -7.39
CA CYS A 36 -8.23 -8.81 -7.90
C CYS A 36 -7.01 -8.17 -8.55
N ARG A 37 -5.85 -8.20 -7.87
CA ARG A 37 -4.59 -7.71 -8.45
C ARG A 37 -4.23 -8.41 -9.76
N GLU A 38 -4.47 -9.70 -9.83
CA GLU A 38 -4.24 -10.48 -11.05
C GLU A 38 -5.18 -10.01 -12.17
N ILE A 39 -6.48 -9.85 -11.90
CA ILE A 39 -7.45 -9.28 -12.84
C ILE A 39 -7.01 -7.89 -13.32
N THR A 40 -6.62 -6.99 -12.41
CA THR A 40 -6.14 -5.64 -12.77
C THR A 40 -4.92 -5.71 -13.67
N THR A 41 -3.92 -6.53 -13.31
CA THR A 41 -2.65 -6.64 -14.04
C THR A 41 -2.86 -7.20 -15.44
N LEU A 42 -3.68 -8.25 -15.57
CA LEU A 42 -4.03 -8.83 -16.87
C LEU A 42 -4.82 -7.84 -17.71
N THR A 43 -5.75 -7.10 -17.10
CA THR A 43 -6.53 -6.04 -17.78
C THR A 43 -5.62 -4.94 -18.31
N GLU A 44 -4.66 -4.47 -17.51
CA GLU A 44 -3.69 -3.46 -17.94
C GLU A 44 -2.79 -3.95 -19.07
N LEU A 45 -2.35 -5.21 -19.03
CA LEU A 45 -1.53 -5.80 -20.08
C LEU A 45 -2.30 -5.89 -21.40
N VAL A 46 -3.56 -6.33 -21.36
CA VAL A 46 -4.44 -6.39 -22.53
C VAL A 46 -4.70 -4.99 -23.09
N ASN A 47 -5.00 -4.02 -22.22
CA ASN A 47 -5.20 -2.63 -22.62
C ASN A 47 -3.94 -1.95 -23.19
N LEU A 48 -2.77 -2.31 -22.68
CA LEU A 48 -1.50 -1.82 -23.23
C LEU A 48 -1.26 -2.42 -24.61
N ALA A 49 -1.48 -3.72 -24.78
CA ALA A 49 -1.24 -4.42 -26.03
C ALA A 49 -2.20 -3.98 -27.16
N SER A 50 -3.43 -3.61 -26.81
CA SER A 50 -4.43 -3.09 -27.75
C SER A 50 -4.20 -1.62 -28.15
N ASN A 51 -3.43 -0.86 -27.36
CA ASN A 51 -3.06 0.51 -27.68
C ASN A 51 -1.70 0.55 -28.41
N SER A 52 -1.74 0.44 -29.74
CA SER A 52 -0.54 0.37 -30.57
C SER A 52 0.44 1.52 -30.37
N THR A 53 -0.05 2.76 -30.21
CA THR A 53 0.77 3.94 -29.95
C THR A 53 1.49 3.85 -28.60
N LYS A 54 0.74 3.61 -27.53
CA LYS A 54 1.30 3.53 -26.16
C LYS A 54 2.26 2.34 -26.02
N LEU A 55 1.97 1.23 -26.69
CA LEU A 55 2.85 0.07 -26.75
C LEU A 55 4.14 0.38 -27.49
N ALA A 56 4.05 1.03 -28.66
CA ALA A 56 5.21 1.46 -29.44
C ALA A 56 6.10 2.43 -28.62
N ASP A 57 5.51 3.40 -27.94
CA ASP A 57 6.24 4.32 -27.07
C ASP A 57 6.95 3.58 -25.94
N ARG A 58 6.26 2.67 -25.26
CA ARG A 58 6.81 1.91 -24.12
C ARG A 58 7.93 0.97 -24.52
N THR A 59 7.85 0.42 -25.73
CA THR A 59 8.85 -0.52 -26.29
C THR A 59 9.93 0.19 -27.10
N LYS A 60 9.84 1.52 -27.28
CA LYS A 60 10.68 2.32 -28.18
C LYS A 60 10.69 1.77 -29.61
N ASN A 61 9.51 1.43 -30.13
CA ASN A 61 9.31 0.83 -31.45
C ASN A 61 10.08 -0.48 -31.69
N ASN A 62 10.45 -1.21 -30.62
CA ASN A 62 11.12 -2.49 -30.78
C ASN A 62 10.10 -3.58 -31.15
N ALA A 63 10.11 -4.00 -32.42
CA ALA A 63 9.17 -4.97 -32.97
C ALA A 63 9.13 -6.31 -32.19
N THR A 64 10.27 -6.83 -31.74
CA THR A 64 10.33 -8.08 -30.97
C THR A 64 9.63 -7.94 -29.62
N LYS A 65 9.85 -6.83 -28.91
CA LYS A 65 9.19 -6.56 -27.63
C LYS A 65 7.69 -6.32 -27.80
N ILE A 66 7.29 -5.67 -28.88
CA ILE A 66 5.88 -5.46 -29.23
C ILE A 66 5.20 -6.82 -29.42
N ALA A 67 5.78 -7.70 -30.23
CA ALA A 67 5.26 -9.04 -30.48
C ALA A 67 5.21 -9.89 -29.19
N GLU A 68 6.24 -9.82 -28.34
CA GLU A 68 6.26 -10.53 -27.06
C GLU A 68 5.13 -10.06 -26.13
N ILE A 69 4.89 -8.74 -26.03
CA ILE A 69 3.81 -8.19 -25.21
C ILE A 69 2.43 -8.57 -25.77
N GLN A 70 2.26 -8.56 -27.09
CA GLN A 70 1.01 -8.98 -27.74
C GLN A 70 0.72 -10.47 -27.52
N ALA A 71 1.74 -11.32 -27.58
CA ALA A 71 1.61 -12.74 -27.28
C ALA A 71 1.17 -12.96 -25.82
N LYS A 72 1.86 -12.32 -24.87
CA LYS A 72 1.49 -12.37 -23.43
C LYS A 72 0.10 -11.81 -23.17
N ALA A 73 -0.30 -10.76 -23.88
CA ALA A 73 -1.64 -10.20 -23.76
C ALA A 73 -2.72 -11.16 -24.28
N SER A 74 -2.43 -11.96 -25.30
CA SER A 74 -3.35 -12.98 -25.80
C SER A 74 -3.57 -14.10 -24.79
N GLU A 75 -2.50 -14.57 -24.15
CA GLU A 75 -2.57 -15.52 -23.02
C GLU A 75 -3.33 -14.91 -21.82
N ALA A 76 -3.00 -13.65 -21.49
CA ALA A 76 -3.64 -12.91 -20.42
C ALA A 76 -5.15 -12.74 -20.66
N SER A 77 -5.57 -12.49 -21.90
CA SER A 77 -6.99 -12.35 -22.26
C SER A 77 -7.78 -13.64 -22.00
N THR A 78 -7.18 -14.80 -22.29
CA THR A 78 -7.81 -16.10 -21.99
C THR A 78 -7.99 -16.28 -20.49
N LYS A 79 -6.93 -15.99 -19.72
CA LYS A 79 -6.96 -16.10 -18.26
C LYS A 79 -7.93 -15.10 -17.61
N LEU A 80 -7.98 -13.88 -18.15
CA LEU A 80 -8.89 -12.82 -17.72
C LEU A 80 -10.34 -13.28 -17.88
N THR A 81 -10.69 -13.89 -19.01
CA THR A 81 -12.04 -14.41 -19.28
C THR A 81 -12.46 -15.44 -18.23
N THR A 82 -11.55 -16.35 -17.86
CA THR A 82 -11.81 -17.33 -16.79
C THR A 82 -12.04 -16.65 -15.44
N LEU A 83 -11.18 -15.71 -15.06
CA LEU A 83 -11.31 -15.00 -13.78
C LEU A 83 -12.59 -14.13 -13.73
N GLN A 84 -12.97 -13.52 -14.85
CA GLN A 84 -14.15 -12.66 -14.97
C GLN A 84 -15.48 -13.42 -15.03
N SER A 85 -15.45 -14.75 -15.19
CA SER A 85 -16.66 -15.57 -15.16
C SER A 85 -17.36 -15.56 -13.79
N ASN A 86 -16.65 -15.24 -12.72
CA ASN A 86 -17.21 -15.05 -11.39
C ASN A 86 -17.64 -13.59 -11.21
N ALA A 87 -18.93 -13.31 -11.45
CA ALA A 87 -19.49 -11.97 -11.36
C ALA A 87 -19.33 -11.32 -9.96
N THR A 88 -19.45 -12.10 -8.88
CA THR A 88 -19.24 -11.62 -7.51
C THR A 88 -17.81 -11.14 -7.32
N LEU A 89 -16.83 -11.96 -7.70
CA LEU A 89 -15.40 -11.60 -7.64
C LEU A 89 -15.11 -10.33 -8.44
N VAL A 90 -15.63 -10.21 -9.67
CA VAL A 90 -15.43 -9.00 -10.48
C VAL A 90 -16.00 -7.76 -9.80
N SER A 91 -17.18 -7.86 -9.19
CA SER A 91 -17.81 -6.74 -8.48
C SER A 91 -17.00 -6.30 -7.25
N GLU A 92 -16.48 -7.25 -6.48
CA GLU A 92 -15.62 -6.97 -5.31
C GLU A 92 -14.28 -6.36 -5.75
N CYS A 93 -13.67 -6.91 -6.80
CA CYS A 93 -12.42 -6.39 -7.36
C CYS A 93 -12.59 -4.98 -7.92
N ALA A 94 -13.72 -4.64 -8.52
CA ALA A 94 -13.98 -3.28 -8.99
C ALA A 94 -13.96 -2.25 -7.84
N VAL A 95 -14.52 -2.60 -6.68
CA VAL A 95 -14.50 -1.74 -5.48
C VAL A 95 -13.07 -1.62 -4.92
N ILE A 96 -12.35 -2.75 -4.84
CA ILE A 96 -10.95 -2.78 -4.36
C ILE A 96 -10.04 -1.94 -5.26
N ASP A 97 -10.20 -2.07 -6.58
CA ASP A 97 -9.40 -1.36 -7.58
C ASP A 97 -9.71 0.14 -7.56
N ALA A 98 -10.98 0.52 -7.40
CA ALA A 98 -11.38 1.91 -7.22
C ALA A 98 -10.71 2.50 -5.97
N ALA A 99 -10.77 1.80 -4.84
CA ALA A 99 -10.12 2.24 -3.60
C ALA A 99 -8.58 2.32 -3.74
N ALA A 100 -7.96 1.36 -4.41
CA ALA A 100 -6.53 1.37 -4.68
C ALA A 100 -6.13 2.56 -5.58
N LYS A 101 -6.89 2.83 -6.64
CA LYS A 101 -6.69 3.97 -7.53
C LYS A 101 -6.82 5.29 -6.80
N THR A 102 -7.83 5.46 -5.95
CA THR A 102 -7.96 6.64 -5.09
C THR A 102 -6.73 6.79 -4.19
N LYS A 103 -6.26 5.71 -3.55
CA LYS A 103 -5.06 5.75 -2.70
C LYS A 103 -3.82 6.19 -3.48
N ASP A 104 -3.63 5.69 -4.69
CA ASP A 104 -2.51 6.07 -5.56
C ASP A 104 -2.60 7.53 -6.01
N GLN A 105 -3.80 8.01 -6.33
CA GLN A 105 -4.03 9.42 -6.63
C GLN A 105 -3.69 10.31 -5.42
N CYS A 106 -4.10 9.92 -4.22
CA CYS A 106 -3.77 10.65 -2.99
C CYS A 106 -2.28 10.64 -2.66
N ALA A 107 -1.60 9.51 -2.89
CA ALA A 107 -0.16 9.41 -2.78
C ALA A 107 0.54 10.34 -3.79
N SER A 108 0.02 10.43 -5.01
CA SER A 108 0.51 11.39 -6.03
C SER A 108 0.29 12.83 -5.57
N VAL A 109 -0.90 13.20 -5.09
CA VAL A 109 -1.19 14.56 -4.57
C VAL A 109 -0.17 14.92 -3.48
N ARG A 110 -0.01 14.05 -2.49
CA ARG A 110 0.92 14.24 -1.38
C ARG A 110 2.38 14.38 -1.84
N PHE A 111 2.80 13.59 -2.83
CA PHE A 111 4.15 13.69 -3.39
C PHE A 111 4.36 15.03 -4.09
N LEU A 112 3.41 15.47 -4.91
CA LEU A 112 3.46 16.74 -5.62
C LEU A 112 3.48 17.92 -4.64
N GLU A 113 2.65 17.88 -3.59
CA GLU A 113 2.64 18.89 -2.50
C GLU A 113 4.02 18.99 -1.82
N ARG A 114 4.63 17.85 -1.49
CA ARG A 114 5.97 17.81 -0.88
C ARG A 114 7.04 18.38 -1.81
N LEU A 115 6.95 18.09 -3.11
CA LEU A 115 7.89 18.60 -4.10
C LEU A 115 7.78 20.12 -4.26
N VAL A 116 6.56 20.64 -4.38
CA VAL A 116 6.30 22.09 -4.44
C VAL A 116 6.79 22.79 -3.17
N LYS A 117 6.49 22.21 -2.00
CA LYS A 117 6.95 22.75 -0.71
C LYS A 117 8.47 22.75 -0.58
N LEU A 118 9.15 21.69 -1.02
CA LEU A 118 10.60 21.62 -1.02
C LEU A 118 11.20 22.68 -1.95
N ALA A 119 10.65 22.83 -3.16
CA ALA A 119 11.16 23.81 -4.13
C ALA A 119 10.99 25.26 -3.64
N ALA A 120 9.93 25.54 -2.88
CA ALA A 120 9.71 26.85 -2.25
C ALA A 120 10.64 27.12 -1.06
N ASN A 121 11.15 26.08 -0.40
CA ASN A 121 12.12 26.23 0.69
C ASN A 121 13.55 26.26 0.14
N THR A 122 14.02 27.45 -0.25
CA THR A 122 15.32 27.62 -0.89
C THR A 122 16.49 27.11 -0.06
N THR A 123 16.46 27.27 1.27
CA THR A 123 17.50 26.75 2.18
C THR A 123 17.51 25.23 2.23
N GLU A 124 16.35 24.59 2.47
CA GLU A 124 16.29 23.12 2.52
C GLU A 124 16.61 22.49 1.16
N LEU A 125 16.19 23.14 0.07
CA LEU A 125 16.53 22.72 -1.28
C LEU A 125 18.04 22.81 -1.53
N ALA A 126 18.66 23.93 -1.17
CA ALA A 126 20.11 24.12 -1.26
C ALA A 126 20.86 23.07 -0.45
N ASP A 127 20.44 22.79 0.77
CA ASP A 127 21.04 21.77 1.64
C ASP A 127 20.92 20.36 1.03
N LYS A 128 19.72 19.96 0.56
CA LYS A 128 19.50 18.66 -0.08
C LYS A 128 20.28 18.48 -1.38
N THR A 129 20.47 19.56 -2.12
CA THR A 129 21.20 19.55 -3.40
C THR A 129 22.69 19.82 -3.22
N LYS A 130 23.17 20.10 -2.00
CA LYS A 130 24.53 20.54 -1.69
C LYS A 130 24.94 21.78 -2.51
N ASN A 131 24.04 22.75 -2.63
CA ASN A 131 24.20 23.97 -3.43
C ASN A 131 24.50 23.70 -4.92
N ASN A 132 24.12 22.54 -5.45
CA ASN A 132 24.30 22.26 -6.87
C ASN A 132 23.23 22.97 -7.69
N ALA A 133 23.62 24.04 -8.40
CA ALA A 133 22.71 24.87 -9.18
C ALA A 133 21.88 24.10 -10.22
N THR A 134 22.47 23.11 -10.91
CA THR A 134 21.75 22.29 -11.89
C THR A 134 20.64 21.45 -11.25
N LYS A 135 20.92 20.82 -10.11
CA LYS A 135 19.92 20.04 -9.36
C LYS A 135 18.81 20.91 -8.78
N ILE A 136 19.16 22.11 -8.30
CA ILE A 136 18.20 23.10 -7.82
C ILE A 136 17.24 23.47 -8.96
N ALA A 137 17.78 23.84 -10.13
CA ALA A 137 16.99 24.18 -11.31
C ALA A 137 16.11 23.01 -11.77
N GLU A 138 16.63 21.78 -11.77
CA GLU A 138 15.85 20.58 -12.13
C GLU A 138 14.67 20.34 -11.17
N ILE A 139 14.89 20.51 -9.86
CA ILE A 139 13.81 20.36 -8.87
C ILE A 139 12.78 21.48 -9.00
N GLN A 140 13.22 22.71 -9.26
CA GLN A 140 12.32 23.84 -9.50
C GLN A 140 11.46 23.62 -10.74
N ALA A 141 12.05 23.15 -11.85
CA ALA A 141 11.30 22.81 -13.05
C ALA A 141 10.26 21.71 -12.79
N LYS A 142 10.67 20.63 -12.12
CA LYS A 142 9.77 19.54 -11.71
C LYS A 142 8.66 20.03 -10.76
N ALA A 143 8.95 21.00 -9.90
CA ALA A 143 7.97 21.58 -9.00
C ALA A 143 6.95 22.45 -9.74
N SER A 144 7.36 23.18 -10.78
CA SER A 144 6.44 23.90 -11.67
C SER A 144 5.48 22.94 -12.38
N ASP A 145 5.99 21.85 -12.96
CA ASP A 145 5.15 20.80 -13.56
C ASP A 145 4.22 20.15 -12.52
N ALA A 146 4.75 19.91 -11.32
CA ALA A 146 3.98 19.36 -10.22
C ALA A 146 2.86 20.28 -9.78
N SER A 147 3.08 21.59 -9.74
CA SER A 147 2.07 22.60 -9.39
C SER A 147 0.90 22.58 -10.37
N THR A 148 1.18 22.48 -11.67
CA THR A 148 0.14 22.36 -12.71
C THR A 148 -0.67 21.08 -12.52
N LYS A 149 0.01 19.94 -12.37
CA LYS A 149 -0.66 18.64 -12.18
C LYS A 149 -1.47 18.58 -10.88
N LEU A 150 -0.96 19.20 -9.83
CA LEU A 150 -1.62 19.28 -8.52
C LEU A 150 -2.90 20.13 -8.61
N THR A 151 -2.86 21.25 -9.35
CA THR A 151 -4.07 22.06 -9.64
C THR A 151 -5.13 21.23 -10.36
N THR A 152 -4.73 20.42 -11.36
CA THR A 152 -5.65 19.51 -12.06
C THR A 152 -6.26 18.48 -11.10
N LEU A 153 -5.46 17.82 -10.28
CA LEU A 153 -5.96 16.81 -9.33
C LEU A 153 -6.86 17.43 -8.24
N GLN A 154 -6.50 18.61 -7.75
CA GLN A 154 -7.25 19.30 -6.69
C GLN A 154 -8.54 19.96 -7.18
N SER A 155 -8.74 20.10 -8.50
CA SER A 155 -10.03 20.54 -9.06
C SER A 155 -11.17 19.56 -8.79
N ASN A 156 -10.86 18.29 -8.50
CA ASN A 156 -11.84 17.29 -8.10
C ASN A 156 -12.06 17.33 -6.57
N ALA A 157 -13.13 17.99 -6.14
CA ALA A 157 -13.45 18.16 -4.71
C ALA A 157 -13.61 16.82 -3.96
N THR A 158 -14.21 15.80 -4.60
CA THR A 158 -14.35 14.46 -4.01
C THR A 158 -12.99 13.86 -3.72
N LEU A 159 -12.08 13.87 -4.72
CA LEU A 159 -10.71 13.39 -4.56
C LEU A 159 -9.98 14.13 -3.43
N VAL A 160 -10.09 15.47 -3.35
CA VAL A 160 -9.46 16.26 -2.29
C VAL A 160 -9.95 15.83 -0.89
N SER A 161 -11.27 15.62 -0.75
CA SER A 161 -11.86 15.20 0.53
C SER A 161 -11.38 13.80 0.94
N GLU A 162 -11.37 12.84 0.01
CA GLU A 162 -10.88 11.47 0.24
C GLU A 162 -9.38 11.48 0.59
N CYS A 163 -8.59 12.23 -0.16
CA CYS A 163 -7.16 12.34 0.06
C CYS A 163 -6.81 13.00 1.38
N THR A 164 -7.62 13.91 1.90
CA THR A 164 -7.40 14.51 3.22
C THR A 164 -7.44 13.44 4.31
N VAL A 165 -8.46 12.57 4.26
CA VAL A 165 -8.62 11.45 5.23
C VAL A 165 -7.51 10.42 5.04
N ILE A 166 -7.26 9.99 3.80
CA ILE A 166 -6.23 8.98 3.48
C ILE A 166 -4.83 9.48 3.87
N ASN A 167 -4.50 10.74 3.57
CA ASN A 167 -3.20 11.31 3.90
C ASN A 167 -3.03 11.51 5.41
N ALA A 168 -4.09 11.85 6.14
CA ALA A 168 -4.06 11.89 7.60
C ALA A 168 -3.76 10.50 8.18
N ALA A 169 -4.45 9.46 7.72
CA ALA A 169 -4.18 8.08 8.13
C ALA A 169 -2.75 7.64 7.79
N ALA A 170 -2.28 7.91 6.56
CA ALA A 170 -0.92 7.59 6.13
C ALA A 170 0.14 8.34 6.95
N LYS A 171 -0.12 9.60 7.33
CA LYS A 171 0.77 10.37 8.21
C LYS A 171 0.87 9.73 9.59
N THR A 172 -0.25 9.32 10.17
CA THR A 172 -0.27 8.58 11.44
C THR A 172 0.54 7.29 11.33
N GLU A 173 0.38 6.51 10.26
CA GLU A 173 1.19 5.30 10.04
C GLU A 173 2.70 5.59 9.94
N GLU A 174 3.08 6.65 9.22
CA GLU A 174 4.48 7.10 9.12
C GLU A 174 5.05 7.49 10.48
N GLU A 175 4.27 8.21 11.30
CA GLU A 175 4.64 8.60 12.66
C GLU A 175 4.80 7.37 13.57
N CYS A 176 3.89 6.41 13.51
CA CYS A 176 4.01 5.14 14.24
C CYS A 176 5.24 4.32 13.82
N SER A 177 5.55 4.30 12.51
CA SER A 177 6.76 3.66 11.99
C SER A 177 8.03 4.40 12.46
N SER A 178 7.97 5.73 12.56
CA SER A 178 9.04 6.56 13.10
C SER A 178 9.29 6.22 14.57
N ILE A 179 8.23 6.15 15.40
CA ILE A 179 8.32 5.73 16.82
C ILE A 179 9.05 4.39 16.93
N LYS A 180 8.62 3.36 16.18
CA LYS A 180 9.25 2.03 16.18
C LYS A 180 10.72 2.07 15.76
N SER A 181 11.07 2.93 14.81
CA SER A 181 12.45 3.07 14.33
C SER A 181 13.34 3.78 15.34
N LEU A 182 12.82 4.81 16.01
CA LEU A 182 13.51 5.52 17.10
C LEU A 182 13.75 4.57 18.27
N GLU A 183 12.74 3.80 18.70
CA GLU A 183 12.88 2.77 19.74
C GLU A 183 13.96 1.74 19.41
N LYS A 184 14.00 1.26 18.16
CA LYS A 184 15.05 0.32 17.70
C LYS A 184 16.44 0.94 17.78
N LEU A 185 16.58 2.21 17.39
CA LEU A 185 17.86 2.92 17.45
C LEU A 185 18.32 3.09 18.91
N ILE A 186 17.42 3.46 19.80
CA ILE A 186 17.70 3.61 21.24
C ILE A 186 18.11 2.27 21.85
N LYS A 187 17.38 1.18 21.55
CA LYS A 187 17.73 -0.18 21.99
C LYS A 187 19.09 -0.64 21.47
N LEU A 188 19.41 -0.35 20.20
CA LEU A 188 20.72 -0.66 19.63
C LEU A 188 21.84 0.10 20.35
N ALA A 189 21.64 1.38 20.63
CA ALA A 189 22.65 2.20 21.29
C ALA A 189 22.87 1.82 22.77
N ALA A 190 21.83 1.33 23.45
CA ALA A 190 21.91 0.83 24.82
C ALA A 190 22.55 -0.57 24.93
N ASN A 191 22.53 -1.37 23.86
CA ASN A 191 23.15 -2.69 23.83
C ASN A 191 24.62 -2.60 23.39
N SER A 192 25.53 -2.57 24.36
CA SER A 192 26.97 -2.42 24.13
C SER A 192 27.55 -3.48 23.19
N THR A 193 27.11 -4.74 23.29
CA THR A 193 27.56 -5.85 22.43
C THR A 193 27.09 -5.70 20.99
N GLU A 194 25.81 -5.41 20.76
CA GLU A 194 25.25 -5.21 19.41
C GLU A 194 25.76 -3.92 18.77
N LEU A 195 25.96 -2.86 19.55
CA LEU A 195 26.58 -1.63 19.10
C LEU A 195 28.03 -1.87 18.68
N ALA A 196 28.80 -2.60 19.49
CA ALA A 196 30.18 -2.99 19.18
C ALA A 196 30.26 -3.81 17.88
N LYS A 197 29.38 -4.81 17.70
CA LYS A 197 29.25 -5.56 16.45
C LYS A 197 28.91 -4.65 15.26
N LYS A 198 27.89 -3.80 15.39
CA LYS A 198 27.40 -2.91 14.31
C LYS A 198 28.47 -1.90 13.87
N THR A 199 29.28 -1.44 14.82
CA THR A 199 30.34 -0.45 14.61
C THR A 199 31.68 -1.09 14.29
N LYS A 200 31.80 -2.42 14.33
CA LYS A 200 33.06 -3.17 14.23
C LYS A 200 34.10 -2.67 15.24
N ASN A 201 33.67 -2.47 16.49
CA ASN A 201 34.47 -1.90 17.58
C ASN A 201 35.06 -0.51 17.29
N ASN A 202 34.49 0.25 16.34
CA ASN A 202 34.93 1.61 16.04
C ASN A 202 34.27 2.60 17.02
N ALA A 203 35.07 3.14 17.94
CA ALA A 203 34.62 4.06 18.98
C ALA A 203 33.92 5.32 18.43
N THR A 204 34.43 5.92 17.34
CA THR A 204 33.83 7.11 16.73
C THR A 204 32.44 6.83 16.17
N LYS A 205 32.26 5.68 15.51
CA LYS A 205 30.94 5.25 15.00
C LYS A 205 29.97 4.91 16.14
N ALA A 206 30.47 4.30 17.21
CA ALA A 206 29.67 4.02 18.40
C ALA A 206 29.18 5.31 19.06
N ALA A 207 30.07 6.28 19.28
CA ALA A 207 29.73 7.59 19.81
C ALA A 207 28.72 8.34 18.90
N ALA A 208 28.89 8.26 17.57
CA ALA A 208 27.94 8.87 16.63
C ALA A 208 26.54 8.24 16.69
N ILE A 209 26.45 6.91 16.88
CA ILE A 209 25.15 6.22 17.06
C ILE A 209 24.53 6.60 18.41
N GLN A 210 25.32 6.68 19.48
CA GLN A 210 24.85 7.10 20.80
C GLN A 210 24.33 8.55 20.79
N ALA A 211 25.04 9.47 20.13
CA ALA A 211 24.57 10.84 19.94
C ALA A 211 23.24 10.88 19.17
N LYS A 212 23.12 10.11 18.08
CA LYS A 212 21.86 9.97 17.33
C LYS A 212 20.75 9.35 18.19
N ALA A 213 21.07 8.40 19.06
CA ALA A 213 20.10 7.80 19.97
C ALA A 213 19.61 8.79 21.04
N ALA A 214 20.48 9.67 21.55
CA ALA A 214 20.07 10.76 22.45
C ALA A 214 19.11 11.73 21.75
N THR A 215 19.41 12.17 20.53
CA THR A 215 18.47 12.99 19.73
C THR A 215 17.17 12.24 19.43
N ALA A 216 17.27 10.94 19.13
CA ALA A 216 16.12 10.08 18.88
C ALA A 216 15.24 9.94 20.13
N GLN A 217 15.83 9.89 21.33
CA GLN A 217 15.12 9.84 22.60
C GLN A 217 14.29 11.11 22.80
N THR A 218 14.87 12.29 22.58
CA THR A 218 14.12 13.56 22.65
C THR A 218 12.94 13.57 21.68
N LYS A 219 13.16 13.14 20.43
CA LYS A 219 12.11 13.08 19.42
C LYS A 219 11.04 12.04 19.76
N LEU A 220 11.44 10.89 20.30
CA LEU A 220 10.53 9.84 20.75
C LEU A 220 9.63 10.34 21.87
N THR A 221 10.19 10.99 22.89
CA THR A 221 9.42 11.59 23.99
C THR A 221 8.44 12.64 23.48
N ALA A 222 8.85 13.49 22.54
CA ALA A 222 7.94 14.47 21.92
C ALA A 222 6.77 13.78 21.19
N LEU A 223 7.02 12.73 20.41
CA LEU A 223 5.97 11.98 19.73
C LEU A 223 5.06 11.21 20.71
N GLN A 224 5.63 10.61 21.75
CA GLN A 224 4.89 9.85 22.77
C GLN A 224 4.06 10.75 23.70
N SER A 225 4.39 12.04 23.81
CA SER A 225 3.57 13.01 24.55
C SER A 225 2.19 13.24 23.91
N ASN A 226 2.03 12.91 22.62
CA ASN A 226 0.75 12.95 21.94
C ASN A 226 -0.02 11.63 22.20
N SER A 227 -0.88 11.64 23.21
CA SER A 227 -1.67 10.47 23.62
C SER A 227 -2.56 9.92 22.50
N THR A 228 -3.13 10.79 21.66
CA THR A 228 -3.93 10.39 20.49
C THR A 228 -3.10 9.62 19.48
N LEU A 229 -1.89 10.08 19.17
CA LEU A 229 -0.96 9.39 18.28
C LEU A 229 -0.57 8.03 18.86
N VAL A 230 -0.24 7.96 20.16
CA VAL A 230 0.13 6.70 20.83
C VAL A 230 -1.03 5.70 20.78
N ALA A 231 -2.25 6.13 21.06
CA ALA A 231 -3.45 5.30 20.98
C ALA A 231 -3.74 4.81 19.54
N ALA A 232 -3.57 5.68 18.55
CA ALA A 232 -3.69 5.32 17.15
C ALA A 232 -2.63 4.29 16.73
N CYS A 233 -1.38 4.46 17.16
CA CYS A 233 -0.31 3.50 16.89
C CYS A 233 -0.56 2.14 17.54
N ALA A 234 -1.08 2.11 18.77
CA ALA A 234 -1.47 0.87 19.43
C ALA A 234 -2.59 0.16 18.67
N SER A 235 -3.60 0.91 18.20
CA SER A 235 -4.70 0.38 17.40
C SER A 235 -4.22 -0.18 16.06
N ILE A 236 -3.38 0.56 15.33
CA ILE A 236 -2.78 0.10 14.06
C ILE A 236 -1.95 -1.17 14.28
N LYS A 237 -1.21 -1.26 15.39
CA LYS A 237 -0.44 -2.46 15.74
C LYS A 237 -1.36 -3.64 16.01
N ALA A 238 -2.42 -3.45 16.80
CA ALA A 238 -3.41 -4.49 17.07
C ALA A 238 -4.11 -4.97 15.80
N SER A 239 -4.43 -4.08 14.85
CA SER A 239 -5.00 -4.47 13.55
C SER A 239 -4.03 -5.31 12.71
N LYS A 240 -2.72 -4.99 12.74
CA LYS A 240 -1.68 -5.76 12.02
C LYS A 240 -1.40 -7.12 12.65
N ASP A 241 -1.50 -7.22 13.97
CA ASP A 241 -1.32 -8.48 14.69
C ASP A 241 -2.59 -9.35 14.63
N GLY A 242 -3.78 -8.75 14.59
CA GLY A 242 -5.07 -9.44 14.37
C GLY A 242 -5.18 -10.05 12.96
N SER A 243 -4.67 -9.38 11.92
CA SER A 243 -4.56 -9.98 10.58
C SER A 243 -3.58 -11.17 10.49
N LYS A 244 -2.74 -11.40 11.52
CA LYS A 244 -1.92 -12.63 11.64
C LYS A 244 -2.62 -13.73 12.45
N ALA A 245 -3.63 -13.39 13.26
CA ALA A 245 -4.39 -14.34 14.05
C ALA A 245 -5.62 -14.89 13.28
N SER A 246 -6.15 -14.16 12.30
CA SER A 246 -7.27 -14.63 11.45
C SER A 246 -6.88 -15.71 10.42
N GLU A 247 -5.62 -16.13 10.32
CA GLU A 247 -5.24 -17.37 9.60
C GLU A 247 -5.33 -18.63 10.48
N ALA A 248 -5.72 -18.51 11.75
CA ALA A 248 -5.73 -19.64 12.70
C ALA A 248 -7.10 -20.02 13.28
N ASP A 249 -8.18 -19.27 13.01
CA ASP A 249 -9.50 -19.65 13.50
C ASP A 249 -10.64 -19.24 12.57
N SER A 250 -10.99 -20.15 11.67
CA SER A 250 -12.32 -20.26 11.09
C SER A 250 -12.59 -21.74 10.87
N SER A 251 -12.62 -22.47 11.98
CA SER A 251 -13.13 -23.83 12.01
C SER A 251 -14.00 -23.97 13.26
N SER A 252 -15.25 -23.48 13.16
CA SER A 252 -16.42 -23.99 13.88
C SER A 252 -17.55 -22.96 13.87
N SER A 253 -18.51 -23.15 12.98
CA SER A 253 -19.93 -23.08 13.39
C SER A 253 -20.76 -23.78 12.33
N THR A 254 -20.94 -25.07 12.59
CA THR A 254 -21.90 -25.95 11.94
C THR A 254 -23.28 -25.31 11.94
N SER A 255 -23.82 -25.15 10.74
CA SER A 255 -25.22 -24.91 10.45
C SER A 255 -26.09 -26.02 11.04
N THR A 256 -27.02 -25.64 11.91
CA THR A 256 -28.21 -26.45 12.20
C THR A 256 -29.43 -25.59 11.96
N SER A 257 -30.13 -25.92 10.88
CA SER A 257 -31.45 -25.43 10.51
C SER A 257 -32.50 -25.95 11.48
N SER A 258 -33.40 -25.08 11.94
CA SER A 258 -34.71 -25.45 12.49
C SER A 258 -35.68 -24.32 12.21
N ALA A 259 -36.77 -24.65 11.51
CA ALA A 259 -37.85 -23.76 11.14
C ALA A 259 -38.92 -23.65 12.24
N ALA A 260 -39.52 -22.47 12.38
CA ALA A 260 -40.92 -22.17 12.75
C ALA A 260 -41.03 -20.63 12.92
N ALA A 261 -41.83 -19.92 12.11
CA ALA A 261 -43.18 -19.44 12.45
C ALA A 261 -43.23 -18.71 13.82
N SER A 262 -43.76 -17.50 14.02
CA SER A 262 -44.75 -16.72 13.27
C SER A 262 -44.96 -15.36 13.98
N THR A 263 -45.29 -14.34 13.17
CA THR A 263 -46.24 -13.23 13.43
C THR A 263 -45.96 -12.10 14.45
N THR A 264 -46.20 -10.88 13.94
CA THR A 264 -46.87 -9.71 14.56
C THR A 264 -46.03 -8.51 14.99
N ALA A 265 -46.10 -7.45 14.15
CA ALA A 265 -46.32 -6.01 14.40
C ALA A 265 -45.56 -5.32 15.56
N LYS A 266 -45.06 -4.08 15.45
CA LYS A 266 -45.82 -2.84 15.23
C LYS A 266 -44.85 -1.65 15.27
N SER A 267 -45.25 -0.58 14.58
CA SER A 267 -44.62 0.73 14.41
C SER A 267 -44.37 1.54 15.69
N GLY A 268 -43.50 2.55 15.59
CA GLY A 268 -43.36 3.71 16.48
C GLY A 268 -41.92 4.20 16.52
N ALA A 269 -41.50 5.19 15.71
CA ALA A 269 -41.63 6.63 15.97
C ALA A 269 -41.38 7.01 17.43
N SER A 270 -40.23 7.63 17.73
CA SER A 270 -40.12 8.92 18.45
C SER A 270 -38.74 9.18 19.06
N ILE A 271 -38.20 10.34 18.66
CA ILE A 271 -37.59 11.38 19.51
C ILE A 271 -36.11 11.24 19.91
N LEU A 272 -35.36 12.14 19.27
CA LEU A 272 -34.26 12.97 19.77
C LEU A 272 -33.86 12.76 21.24
N ASP A 273 -32.59 12.40 21.45
CA ASP A 273 -31.82 13.10 22.47
C ASP A 273 -30.39 13.33 21.97
N ALA A 274 -30.06 14.61 21.83
CA ALA A 274 -28.80 15.10 21.32
C ALA A 274 -27.77 15.09 22.46
N LYS A 275 -26.79 14.20 22.37
CA LYS A 275 -25.51 14.42 23.03
C LYS A 275 -24.37 14.17 22.06
N ALA A 276 -23.75 15.27 21.68
CA ALA A 276 -22.58 15.35 20.84
C ALA A 276 -21.48 14.39 21.33
N GLY A 277 -21.25 13.36 20.53
CA GLY A 277 -20.12 12.46 20.61
C GLY A 277 -20.02 11.83 19.25
N ILE A 278 -19.23 12.44 18.36
CA ILE A 278 -19.01 11.97 16.98
C ILE A 278 -18.17 10.68 17.07
N LEU A 279 -18.78 9.59 17.52
CA LEU A 279 -18.38 8.24 17.19
C LEU A 279 -18.85 8.02 15.76
N SER A 280 -18.08 8.59 14.82
CA SER A 280 -18.14 8.15 13.45
C SER A 280 -17.75 6.68 13.46
N THR A 281 -18.74 5.80 13.39
CA THR A 281 -18.63 4.41 12.98
C THR A 281 -18.06 4.38 11.56
N VAL A 282 -16.76 4.66 11.47
CA VAL A 282 -15.94 4.27 10.33
C VAL A 282 -15.91 2.76 10.42
N VAL A 283 -16.63 2.11 9.50
CA VAL A 283 -16.41 0.72 9.16
C VAL A 283 -14.94 0.62 8.75
N ILE A 284 -14.08 0.24 9.70
CA ILE A 284 -12.69 -0.06 9.45
C ILE A 284 -12.71 -1.36 8.64
N VAL A 285 -12.77 -1.23 7.32
CA VAL A 285 -12.33 -2.30 6.43
C VAL A 285 -10.84 -2.42 6.69
N ALA A 286 -10.48 -3.40 7.52
CA ALA A 286 -9.11 -3.71 7.89
C ALA A 286 -8.36 -4.18 6.63
N VAL A 287 -7.84 -3.23 5.87
CA VAL A 287 -6.95 -3.51 4.74
C VAL A 287 -5.59 -3.85 5.32
N GLY A 288 -5.37 -5.14 5.57
CA GLY A 288 -4.08 -5.72 5.89
C GLY A 288 -3.02 -5.27 4.88
N MET A 289 -2.09 -4.45 5.36
CA MET A 289 -0.86 -4.08 4.67
C MET A 289 0.20 -5.13 5.01
N MET A 290 0.33 -6.14 4.14
CA MET A 290 1.64 -6.72 3.86
C MET A 290 2.30 -5.83 2.79
N MET A 291 3.36 -5.13 3.19
CA MET A 291 4.42 -4.68 2.31
C MET A 291 5.74 -4.79 3.07
N LEU A 292 6.64 -5.57 2.47
CA LEU A 292 8.07 -5.78 2.75
C LEU A 292 8.41 -6.64 3.97
#